data_AF-X0WQY2-F1
#
_entry.id   AF-X0WQY2-F1
#
_cell.length_a   1.000
_cell.length_b   1.000
_cell.length_c   1.000
_cell.angle_alpha   90.00
_cell.angle_beta   90.00
_cell.angle_gamma   90.00
#
_symmetry.space_group_name_H-M   'P 1'
#
loop_
_entity.id
_entity.type
_entity.pdbx_description
1 polymer ?
#
loop_
_entity_poly.entity_id
_entity_poly.type
_entity_poly.pdbx_seq_one_letter_code
_entity_poly.pdbx_strand_id
1 'polypeptide(L)'
;DTVVVSSYWDIETSDQVDSAGGVGKTTAEMKTASTYFGWGCDAVWVIDEGNDYPHLVWENTPGELITNLPGYAGGSGEPNDPYLIATAEQLNSIGVSVCHWDKHFKLISDIDLDGVIFNIIGIRTMPFTGVFDGNDHTISNFTYGSPETNYVGLFGCVGPNAEIKDLGLVDPNVNGDHYVGALVGWLEDGTVTGCFAVGGSVTGAYVGGLVGWNGEGTVSNSYATGAVNGRGRNHLVGGLVGWNDEGTVSNSYAAGAVY
;
A
#
# COMPACT_ATOMS: atom_id res chain seq x y z
N ASP A 1 14.19 -8.35 -3.13
CA ASP A 1 13.17 -7.99 -2.12
C ASP A 1 12.04 -8.97 -2.03
N THR A 2 11.91 -9.53 -0.82
CA THR A 2 10.76 -10.24 -0.29
C THR A 2 10.03 -9.26 0.61
N VAL A 3 8.81 -8.87 0.26
CA VAL A 3 7.97 -8.06 1.15
C VAL A 3 7.38 -9.01 2.19
N VAL A 4 7.58 -8.70 3.48
CA VAL A 4 6.99 -9.46 4.59
C VAL A 4 5.67 -8.79 4.96
N VAL A 5 4.55 -9.47 4.71
CA VAL A 5 3.18 -8.96 4.93
C VAL A 5 2.49 -9.85 5.96
N SER A 6 1.67 -9.25 6.82
CA SER A 6 0.84 -9.95 7.81
C SER A 6 1.63 -11.03 8.57
N SER A 7 2.85 -10.71 8.99
CA SER A 7 3.74 -11.62 9.68
C SER A 7 4.16 -10.98 10.98
N TYR A 8 4.17 -11.76 12.06
CA TYR A 8 4.33 -11.25 13.42
C TYR A 8 5.35 -12.09 14.17
N TRP A 9 6.10 -11.47 15.07
CA TRP A 9 6.99 -12.19 15.98
C TRP A 9 6.83 -11.70 17.40
N ASP A 10 7.16 -12.57 18.35
CA ASP A 10 7.07 -12.28 19.77
C ASP A 10 8.37 -11.62 20.27
N ILE A 11 8.32 -10.36 20.67
CA ILE A 11 9.50 -9.59 21.12
C ILE A 11 10.00 -10.00 22.50
N GLU A 12 9.15 -10.60 23.33
CA GLU A 12 9.44 -10.94 24.73
C GLU A 12 10.09 -12.32 24.83
N THR A 13 9.62 -13.29 24.05
CA THR A 13 10.22 -14.65 24.02
C THR A 13 11.48 -14.73 23.16
N SER A 14 11.63 -13.84 22.17
CA SER A 14 12.82 -13.79 21.32
C SER A 14 13.96 -12.94 21.90
N ASP A 15 13.69 -12.10 22.91
CA ASP A 15 14.59 -11.04 23.37
C ASP A 15 15.05 -10.10 22.23
N GLN A 16 14.22 -9.91 21.19
CA GLN A 16 14.50 -9.05 20.05
C GLN A 16 13.40 -8.00 19.87
N VAL A 17 13.78 -6.73 19.94
CA VAL A 17 12.86 -5.59 19.73
C VAL A 17 12.74 -5.16 18.27
N ASP A 18 13.68 -5.59 17.42
CA ASP A 18 13.74 -5.26 15.99
C ASP A 18 13.94 -6.54 15.16
N SER A 19 13.48 -6.51 13.91
CA SER A 19 13.74 -7.58 12.94
C SER A 19 13.84 -7.03 11.50
N ALA A 20 14.30 -7.87 10.58
CA ALA A 20 14.35 -7.53 9.16
C ALA A 20 12.97 -7.47 8.48
N GLY A 21 11.88 -7.92 9.13
CA GLY A 21 10.54 -7.86 8.57
C GLY A 21 9.44 -8.48 9.45
N GLY A 22 8.20 -8.07 9.19
CA GLY A 22 7.03 -8.40 10.02
C GLY A 22 6.76 -7.31 11.06
N VAL A 23 5.91 -7.62 12.05
CA VAL A 23 5.59 -6.72 13.15
C VAL A 23 5.85 -7.40 14.50
N GLY A 24 6.72 -6.80 15.31
CA GLY A 24 6.97 -7.25 16.68
C GLY A 24 5.75 -7.01 17.57
N LYS A 25 5.40 -8.04 18.35
CA LYS A 25 4.25 -8.06 19.25
C LYS A 25 4.65 -8.65 20.60
N THR A 26 4.00 -8.21 21.66
CA THR A 26 4.16 -8.80 23.00
C THR A 26 3.64 -10.24 23.02
N THR A 27 4.04 -11.05 24.00
CA THR A 27 3.49 -12.40 24.17
C THR A 27 1.98 -12.37 24.38
N ALA A 28 1.46 -11.36 25.08
CA ALA A 28 0.02 -11.20 25.24
C ALA A 28 -0.69 -10.95 23.90
N GLU A 29 -0.17 -10.02 23.09
CA GLU A 29 -0.71 -9.77 21.75
C GLU A 29 -0.59 -11.00 20.84
N MET A 30 0.53 -11.73 20.89
CA MET A 30 0.72 -12.96 20.12
C MET A 30 -0.21 -14.11 20.53
N LYS A 31 -0.92 -13.98 21.65
CA LYS A 31 -1.96 -14.92 22.09
C LYS A 31 -3.37 -14.38 21.86
N THR A 32 -3.50 -13.28 21.13
CA THR A 32 -4.78 -12.63 20.85
C THR A 32 -5.12 -12.65 19.38
N ALA A 33 -6.28 -13.21 19.02
CA ALA A 33 -6.70 -13.39 17.63
C ALA A 33 -6.74 -12.08 16.84
N SER A 34 -7.16 -10.99 17.49
CA SER A 34 -7.27 -9.67 16.85
C SER A 34 -5.91 -9.06 16.48
N THR A 35 -4.80 -9.62 16.94
CA THR A 35 -3.45 -9.19 16.54
C THR A 35 -3.13 -9.58 15.11
N TYR A 36 -3.69 -10.70 14.64
CA TYR A 36 -3.34 -11.33 13.37
C TYR A 36 -4.18 -10.80 12.20
N PHE A 37 -4.12 -9.49 11.97
CA PHE A 37 -4.77 -8.87 10.80
C PHE A 37 -4.27 -9.50 9.49
N GLY A 38 -5.21 -9.82 8.60
CA GLY A 38 -4.94 -10.45 7.30
C GLY A 38 -4.91 -11.97 7.32
N TRP A 39 -4.89 -12.63 8.50
CA TRP A 39 -4.92 -14.10 8.58
C TRP A 39 -6.32 -14.69 8.35
N GLY A 40 -7.35 -13.84 8.32
CA GLY A 40 -8.72 -14.23 7.99
C GLY A 40 -8.96 -14.60 6.52
N CYS A 41 -7.98 -14.41 5.63
CA CYS A 41 -8.14 -14.65 4.19
C CYS A 41 -8.31 -16.14 3.83
N ASP A 42 -7.54 -17.03 4.48
CA ASP A 42 -7.52 -18.46 4.14
C ASP A 42 -8.20 -19.33 5.21
N ALA A 43 -8.52 -18.76 6.38
CA ALA A 43 -9.12 -19.44 7.54
C ALA A 43 -8.43 -20.77 7.90
N VAL A 44 -7.09 -20.80 7.82
CA VAL A 44 -6.27 -21.99 8.14
C VAL A 44 -5.65 -21.97 9.53
N TRP A 45 -5.81 -20.87 10.27
CA TRP A 45 -5.24 -20.66 11.59
C TRP A 45 -6.31 -20.71 12.68
N VAL A 46 -6.01 -21.39 13.78
CA VAL A 46 -6.82 -21.43 15.01
C VAL A 46 -6.01 -20.88 16.18
N ILE A 47 -6.70 -20.28 17.16
CA ILE A 47 -6.06 -19.82 18.39
C ILE A 47 -6.96 -20.08 19.60
N ASP A 48 -6.35 -20.55 20.69
CA ASP A 48 -6.98 -20.62 22.01
C ASP A 48 -6.69 -19.30 22.74
N GLU A 49 -7.63 -18.35 22.60
CA GLU A 49 -7.49 -16.94 23.00
C GLU A 49 -6.93 -16.78 24.43
N GLY A 50 -5.78 -16.10 24.53
CA GLY A 50 -5.07 -15.83 25.78
C GLY A 50 -4.27 -17.00 26.35
N ASN A 51 -4.42 -18.22 25.82
CA ASN A 51 -3.78 -19.42 26.33
C ASN A 51 -2.53 -19.80 25.52
N ASP A 52 -2.63 -19.82 24.19
CA ASP A 52 -1.56 -20.29 23.30
C ASP A 52 -1.41 -19.44 22.02
N TYR A 53 -0.33 -19.67 21.29
CA TYR A 53 -0.07 -19.07 19.97
C TYR A 53 -0.97 -19.70 18.89
N PRO A 54 -1.08 -19.07 17.70
CA PRO A 54 -1.79 -19.67 16.59
C PRO A 54 -1.23 -21.01 16.15
N HIS A 55 -2.12 -21.93 15.83
CA HIS A 55 -1.84 -23.25 15.27
C HIS A 55 -2.58 -23.44 13.95
N LEU A 56 -2.14 -24.40 13.14
CA LEU A 56 -2.87 -24.73 11.91
C LEU A 56 -4.08 -25.60 12.22
N VAL A 57 -5.19 -25.39 11.52
CA VAL A 57 -6.46 -26.14 11.71
C VAL A 57 -6.25 -27.66 11.71
N TRP A 58 -5.34 -28.18 10.88
CA TRP A 58 -5.09 -29.61 10.76
C TRP A 58 -4.42 -30.23 11.99
N GLU A 59 -3.85 -29.43 12.90
CA GLU A 59 -3.24 -29.90 14.15
C GLU A 59 -4.30 -30.32 15.17
N ASN A 60 -5.58 -30.00 14.94
CA ASN A 60 -6.73 -30.42 15.74
C ASN A 60 -6.58 -30.08 17.24
N THR A 61 -5.97 -28.94 17.54
CA THR A 61 -5.84 -28.35 18.87
C THR A 61 -7.11 -27.56 19.25
N PRO A 62 -7.39 -27.35 20.55
CA PRO A 62 -8.45 -26.44 20.97
C PRO A 62 -8.22 -25.01 20.45
N GLY A 63 -9.29 -24.32 20.06
CA GLY A 63 -9.22 -22.94 19.60
C GLY A 63 -10.33 -22.60 18.60
N GLU A 64 -10.45 -21.31 18.27
CA GLU A 64 -11.36 -20.80 17.25
C GLU A 64 -10.58 -20.31 16.03
N LEU A 65 -11.22 -20.35 14.86
CA LEU A 65 -10.62 -19.85 13.61
C LEU A 65 -10.32 -18.35 13.71
N ILE A 66 -9.08 -17.98 13.37
CA ILE A 66 -8.73 -16.57 13.18
C ILE A 66 -9.39 -16.12 11.88
N THR A 67 -10.43 -15.32 12.02
CA THR A 67 -11.20 -14.72 10.91
C THR A 67 -11.06 -13.20 10.88
N ASN A 68 -10.04 -12.66 11.56
CA ASN A 68 -9.84 -11.23 11.72
C ASN A 68 -9.46 -10.57 10.38
N LEU A 69 -10.47 -10.09 9.68
CA LEU A 69 -10.36 -9.15 8.57
C LEU A 69 -10.71 -7.74 9.09
N PRO A 70 -10.09 -6.68 8.56
CA PRO A 70 -10.42 -5.34 8.99
C PRO A 70 -11.88 -4.98 8.69
N GLY A 71 -12.50 -4.27 9.62
CA GLY A 71 -13.80 -3.65 9.41
C GLY A 71 -13.65 -2.33 8.66
N TYR A 72 -14.29 -2.23 7.50
CA TYR A 72 -14.47 -0.96 6.77
C TYR A 72 -15.75 -0.25 7.20
N ALA A 73 -15.99 0.97 6.69
CA ALA A 73 -17.20 1.73 7.04
C ALA A 73 -18.48 1.15 6.40
N GLY A 74 -18.35 0.22 5.47
CA GLY A 74 -19.44 -0.47 4.79
C GLY A 74 -18.98 -1.12 3.50
N GLY A 75 -19.91 -1.74 2.78
CA GLY A 75 -19.68 -2.41 1.50
C GLY A 75 -19.17 -3.84 1.62
N SER A 76 -19.24 -4.56 0.51
CA SER A 76 -18.77 -5.94 0.37
C SER A 76 -17.48 -6.06 -0.46
N GLY A 77 -17.02 -4.96 -1.07
CA GLY A 77 -15.86 -4.94 -1.97
C GLY A 77 -16.19 -5.34 -3.40
N GLU A 78 -17.48 -5.55 -3.70
CA GLU A 78 -17.98 -5.85 -5.03
C GLU A 78 -18.12 -4.57 -5.88
N PRO A 79 -18.12 -4.65 -7.23
CA PRO A 79 -18.13 -3.48 -8.10
C PRO A 79 -19.27 -2.47 -7.83
N ASN A 80 -20.44 -2.95 -7.44
CA ASN A 80 -21.62 -2.11 -7.15
C ASN A 80 -21.80 -1.81 -5.65
N ASP A 81 -20.91 -2.34 -4.80
CA ASP A 81 -20.96 -2.22 -3.35
C ASP A 81 -19.53 -2.21 -2.78
N PRO A 82 -18.72 -1.19 -3.16
CA PRO A 82 -17.31 -1.12 -2.80
C PRO A 82 -17.13 -0.94 -1.29
N TYR A 83 -16.01 -1.40 -0.75
CA TYR A 83 -15.62 -1.11 0.62
C TYR A 83 -15.46 0.41 0.81
N LEU A 84 -16.14 0.95 1.83
CA LEU A 84 -16.10 2.37 2.15
C LEU A 84 -14.99 2.67 3.15
N ILE A 85 -14.13 3.62 2.81
CA ILE A 85 -12.97 4.00 3.62
C ILE A 85 -13.16 5.42 4.14
N ALA A 86 -13.19 5.56 5.47
CA ALA A 86 -13.46 6.82 6.17
C ALA A 86 -12.34 7.24 7.14
N THR A 87 -11.35 6.37 7.38
CA THR A 87 -10.30 6.61 8.37
C THR A 87 -8.95 6.10 7.90
N ALA A 88 -7.90 6.67 8.47
CA ALA A 88 -6.52 6.26 8.23
C ALA A 88 -6.28 4.78 8.58
N GLU A 89 -6.87 4.30 9.68
CA GLU A 89 -6.78 2.90 10.10
C GLU A 89 -7.39 1.95 9.08
N GLN A 90 -8.57 2.29 8.55
CA GLN A 90 -9.24 1.51 7.50
C GLN A 90 -8.42 1.47 6.21
N LEU A 91 -7.87 2.61 5.78
CA LEU A 91 -6.99 2.68 4.61
C LEU A 91 -5.74 1.82 4.83
N ASN A 92 -5.07 1.97 5.97
CA ASN A 92 -3.85 1.25 6.29
C ASN A 92 -4.08 -0.27 6.39
N SER A 93 -5.28 -0.68 6.79
CA SER A 93 -5.67 -2.09 6.87
C SER A 93 -5.77 -2.79 5.51
N ILE A 94 -5.91 -2.03 4.42
CA ILE A 94 -5.87 -2.59 3.06
C ILE A 94 -4.49 -3.21 2.78
N GLY A 95 -3.40 -2.58 3.23
CA GLY A 95 -2.03 -3.05 3.00
C GLY A 95 -1.69 -4.39 3.66
N VAL A 96 -2.47 -4.82 4.66
CA VAL A 96 -2.30 -6.15 5.32
C VAL A 96 -3.36 -7.16 4.89
N SER A 97 -4.38 -6.72 4.16
CA SER A 97 -5.51 -7.57 3.73
C SER A 97 -5.34 -8.00 2.29
N VAL A 98 -4.36 -8.87 2.06
CA VAL A 98 -3.96 -9.31 0.72
C VAL A 98 -5.10 -9.88 -0.12
N CYS A 99 -6.05 -10.58 0.51
CA CYS A 99 -7.25 -11.11 -0.15
C CYS A 99 -8.27 -10.04 -0.56
N HIS A 100 -8.04 -8.77 -0.20
CA HIS A 100 -8.86 -7.66 -0.65
C HIS A 100 -8.21 -6.88 -1.80
N TRP A 101 -7.00 -7.23 -2.24
CA TRP A 101 -6.30 -6.48 -3.29
C TRP A 101 -6.91 -6.63 -4.70
N ASP A 102 -7.90 -7.51 -4.87
CA ASP A 102 -8.75 -7.63 -6.06
C ASP A 102 -10.12 -6.93 -5.90
N LYS A 103 -10.37 -6.27 -4.76
CA LYS A 103 -11.69 -5.69 -4.42
C LYS A 103 -11.79 -4.21 -4.77
N HIS A 104 -13.02 -3.71 -4.71
CA HIS A 104 -13.36 -2.33 -4.98
C HIS A 104 -13.43 -1.52 -3.69
N PHE A 105 -12.80 -0.35 -3.68
CA PHE A 105 -12.72 0.57 -2.56
C PHE A 105 -13.18 1.95 -2.99
N LYS A 106 -13.79 2.69 -2.06
CA LYS A 106 -14.21 4.07 -2.25
C LYS A 106 -13.93 4.90 -1.00
N LEU A 107 -13.25 6.03 -1.16
CA LEU A 107 -13.14 7.00 -0.07
C LEU A 107 -14.50 7.70 0.13
N ILE A 108 -14.87 7.90 1.40
CA ILE A 108 -16.06 8.68 1.79
C ILE A 108 -15.71 9.88 2.68
N SER A 109 -14.41 10.13 2.87
CA SER A 109 -13.87 11.30 3.55
C SER A 109 -12.41 11.50 3.12
N ASP A 110 -11.91 12.71 3.34
CA ASP A 110 -10.46 12.93 3.32
C ASP A 110 -9.79 12.16 4.46
N ILE A 111 -8.56 11.70 4.22
CA ILE A 111 -7.78 10.88 5.14
C ILE A 111 -6.46 11.59 5.46
N ASP A 112 -6.08 11.62 6.73
CA ASP A 112 -4.78 12.11 7.18
C ASP A 112 -3.94 10.94 7.70
N LEU A 113 -2.76 10.73 7.12
CA LEU A 113 -1.82 9.68 7.48
C LEU A 113 -0.68 10.16 8.38
N ASP A 114 -0.78 11.37 8.98
CA ASP A 114 0.24 11.85 9.91
C ASP A 114 0.44 10.85 11.07
N GLY A 115 1.71 10.52 11.34
CA GLY A 115 2.10 9.54 12.34
C GLY A 115 1.73 8.08 12.04
N VAL A 116 1.12 7.78 10.90
CA VAL A 116 0.73 6.40 10.53
C VAL A 116 1.90 5.65 9.90
N ILE A 117 2.28 4.52 10.50
CA ILE A 117 3.17 3.55 9.84
C ILE A 117 2.35 2.81 8.78
N PHE A 118 2.54 3.19 7.53
CA PHE A 118 1.70 2.73 6.42
C PHE A 118 2.15 1.38 5.85
N ASN A 119 1.19 0.47 5.65
CA ASN A 119 1.35 -0.79 4.95
C ASN A 119 1.07 -0.57 3.47
N ILE A 120 2.10 -0.70 2.64
CA ILE A 120 2.02 -0.50 1.19
C ILE A 120 1.03 -1.48 0.57
N ILE A 121 0.19 -0.98 -0.35
CA ILE A 121 -0.83 -1.80 -1.02
C ILE A 121 -0.24 -2.40 -2.30
N GLY A 122 -0.31 -3.72 -2.45
CA GLY A 122 0.20 -4.43 -3.63
C GLY A 122 1.72 -4.58 -3.63
N ILE A 123 2.19 -5.77 -4.00
CA ILE A 123 3.62 -6.12 -4.06
C ILE A 123 3.94 -6.80 -5.38
N ARG A 124 5.22 -6.88 -5.76
CA ARG A 124 5.66 -7.44 -7.06
C ARG A 124 5.09 -8.83 -7.38
N THR A 125 4.91 -9.68 -6.38
CA THR A 125 4.39 -11.05 -6.57
C THR A 125 2.87 -11.15 -6.47
N MET A 126 2.21 -10.09 -6.02
CA MET A 126 0.77 -10.02 -5.82
C MET A 126 0.34 -8.56 -5.90
N PRO A 127 0.23 -8.01 -7.12
CA PRO A 127 -0.11 -6.61 -7.32
C PRO A 127 -1.56 -6.34 -6.92
N PHE A 128 -1.90 -5.07 -6.68
CA PHE A 128 -3.28 -4.64 -6.57
C PHE A 128 -3.96 -4.75 -7.94
N THR A 129 -5.08 -5.47 -8.01
CA THR A 129 -5.87 -5.70 -9.25
C THR A 129 -7.31 -5.21 -9.14
N GLY A 130 -7.67 -4.61 -8.01
CA GLY A 130 -9.00 -4.07 -7.74
C GLY A 130 -9.21 -2.65 -8.26
N VAL A 131 -10.22 -1.98 -7.72
CA VAL A 131 -10.52 -0.57 -8.01
C VAL A 131 -10.39 0.25 -6.75
N PHE A 132 -9.64 1.34 -6.79
CA PHE A 132 -9.58 2.34 -5.74
C PHE A 132 -10.11 3.67 -6.26
N ASP A 133 -11.32 4.01 -5.86
CA ASP A 133 -12.01 5.25 -6.20
C ASP A 133 -11.81 6.28 -5.08
N GLY A 134 -10.98 7.29 -5.33
CA GLY A 134 -10.78 8.40 -4.42
C GLY A 134 -12.02 9.28 -4.26
N ASN A 135 -12.99 9.21 -5.19
CA ASN A 135 -14.25 9.94 -5.12
C ASN A 135 -14.06 11.42 -4.79
N ASP A 136 -13.07 12.05 -5.44
CA ASP A 136 -12.63 13.44 -5.27
C ASP A 136 -12.06 13.79 -3.87
N HIS A 137 -11.79 12.78 -3.03
CA HIS A 137 -11.15 12.96 -1.73
C HIS A 137 -9.63 12.93 -1.81
N THR A 138 -9.02 13.39 -0.71
CA THR A 138 -7.58 13.46 -0.55
C THR A 138 -7.06 12.53 0.55
N ILE A 139 -5.83 12.07 0.37
CA ILE A 139 -5.02 11.44 1.40
C ILE A 139 -3.83 12.36 1.66
N SER A 140 -3.66 12.82 2.89
CA SER A 140 -2.62 13.76 3.29
C SER A 140 -1.52 13.12 4.13
N ASN A 141 -0.34 13.72 4.11
CA ASN A 141 0.80 13.36 4.97
C ASN A 141 1.30 11.92 4.85
N PHE A 142 1.03 11.25 3.72
CA PHE A 142 1.59 9.92 3.46
C PHE A 142 3.11 9.97 3.51
N THR A 143 3.71 9.29 4.50
CA THR A 143 5.16 9.26 4.68
C THR A 143 5.68 7.83 4.61
N TYR A 144 6.70 7.61 3.79
CA TYR A 144 7.41 6.33 3.73
C TYR A 144 8.91 6.58 3.56
N GLY A 145 9.73 6.08 4.49
CA GLY A 145 11.16 6.36 4.53
C GLY A 145 12.00 5.09 4.70
N SER A 146 12.25 4.39 3.60
CA SER A 146 13.15 3.23 3.57
C SER A 146 13.99 3.25 2.28
N PRO A 147 15.21 3.80 2.32
CA PRO A 147 16.04 4.04 1.14
C PRO A 147 16.58 2.75 0.49
N GLU A 148 16.25 1.59 1.03
CA GLU A 148 16.62 0.26 0.53
C GLU A 148 15.41 -0.51 -0.05
N THR A 149 14.21 0.06 0.02
CA THR A 149 12.98 -0.62 -0.41
C THR A 149 12.61 -0.24 -1.83
N ASN A 150 12.42 -1.24 -2.69
CA ASN A 150 11.90 -1.07 -4.04
C ASN A 150 10.37 -1.05 -4.09
N TYR A 151 9.79 -0.53 -5.17
CA TYR A 151 8.34 -0.52 -5.44
C TYR A 151 7.57 0.27 -4.38
N VAL A 152 7.89 1.55 -4.24
CA VAL A 152 7.34 2.39 -3.16
C VAL A 152 6.39 3.44 -3.73
N GLY A 153 5.20 3.48 -3.15
CA GLY A 153 4.13 4.46 -3.32
C GLY A 153 2.98 4.07 -2.40
N LEU A 154 1.90 4.83 -2.32
CA LEU A 154 0.71 4.38 -1.59
C LEU A 154 0.29 2.96 -2.05
N PHE A 155 0.43 2.72 -3.36
CA PHE A 155 0.44 1.41 -3.99
C PHE A 155 1.86 1.05 -4.43
N GLY A 156 2.37 -0.09 -4.00
CA GLY A 156 3.70 -0.57 -4.40
C GLY A 156 3.70 -1.09 -5.84
N CYS A 157 2.80 -2.03 -6.11
CA CYS A 157 2.57 -2.58 -7.45
C CYS A 157 1.08 -2.61 -7.80
N VAL A 158 0.75 -2.15 -9.00
CA VAL A 158 -0.60 -2.11 -9.56
C VAL A 158 -0.62 -2.93 -10.85
N GLY A 159 -1.46 -3.95 -10.89
CA GLY A 159 -1.47 -4.99 -11.91
C GLY A 159 -2.53 -4.80 -12.99
N PRO A 160 -2.71 -5.82 -13.85
CA PRO A 160 -3.71 -5.81 -14.91
C PRO A 160 -5.13 -5.59 -14.40
N ASN A 161 -5.92 -4.82 -15.16
CA ASN A 161 -7.32 -4.47 -14.87
C ASN A 161 -7.54 -3.59 -13.63
N ALA A 162 -6.49 -3.22 -12.90
CA ALA A 162 -6.62 -2.35 -11.76
C ALA A 162 -6.98 -0.91 -12.19
N GLU A 163 -7.80 -0.23 -11.40
CA GLU A 163 -8.08 1.19 -11.57
C GLU A 163 -7.81 1.95 -10.28
N ILE A 164 -7.01 3.01 -10.35
CA ILE A 164 -6.90 4.02 -9.29
C ILE A 164 -7.37 5.33 -9.90
N LYS A 165 -8.43 5.92 -9.34
CA LYS A 165 -9.03 7.12 -9.92
C LYS A 165 -9.48 8.16 -8.91
N ASP A 166 -9.55 9.40 -9.38
CA ASP A 166 -10.17 10.54 -8.71
C ASP A 166 -9.65 10.74 -7.28
N LEU A 167 -8.32 10.58 -7.11
CA LEU A 167 -7.63 10.59 -5.81
C LEU A 167 -6.52 11.63 -5.77
N GLY A 168 -6.54 12.48 -4.73
CA GLY A 168 -5.46 13.42 -4.44
C GLY A 168 -4.53 12.99 -3.32
N LEU A 169 -3.22 13.10 -3.51
CA LEU A 169 -2.23 13.06 -2.45
C LEU A 169 -1.77 14.47 -2.10
N VAL A 170 -1.81 14.82 -0.81
CA VAL A 170 -1.38 16.13 -0.28
C VAL A 170 -0.21 15.95 0.67
N ASP A 171 0.89 16.65 0.38
CA ASP A 171 2.14 16.57 1.12
C ASP A 171 2.71 15.14 1.31
N PRO A 172 2.76 14.29 0.26
CA PRO A 172 3.40 12.99 0.37
C PRO A 172 4.92 13.12 0.51
N ASN A 173 5.53 12.40 1.45
CA ASN A 173 6.98 12.35 1.65
C ASN A 173 7.50 10.91 1.51
N VAL A 174 7.97 10.58 0.32
CA VAL A 174 8.34 9.21 -0.05
C VAL A 174 9.83 9.13 -0.36
N ASN A 175 10.53 8.20 0.30
CA ASN A 175 11.95 7.94 0.11
C ASN A 175 12.19 6.43 0.02
N GLY A 176 12.40 5.94 -1.21
CA GLY A 176 12.65 4.54 -1.55
C GLY A 176 14.00 4.31 -2.24
N ASP A 177 14.22 3.09 -2.72
CA ASP A 177 15.33 2.70 -3.61
C ASP A 177 14.90 2.78 -5.08
N HIS A 178 14.46 1.70 -5.74
CA HIS A 178 14.00 1.71 -7.15
C HIS A 178 12.47 1.70 -7.29
N TYR A 179 11.97 2.30 -8.38
CA TYR A 179 10.56 2.35 -8.75
C TYR A 179 9.73 3.04 -7.68
N VAL A 180 9.93 4.36 -7.58
CA VAL A 180 9.37 5.18 -6.51
C VAL A 180 8.43 6.23 -7.09
N GLY A 181 7.18 6.22 -6.65
CA GLY A 181 6.18 7.25 -6.94
C GLY A 181 5.47 7.67 -5.66
N ALA A 182 4.83 8.85 -5.66
CA ALA A 182 3.96 9.20 -4.53
C ALA A 182 2.76 8.24 -4.43
N LEU A 183 2.13 7.95 -5.57
CA LEU A 183 0.92 7.13 -5.63
C LEU A 183 1.24 5.67 -5.99
N VAL A 184 2.02 5.44 -7.05
CA VAL A 184 2.33 4.08 -7.54
C VAL A 184 3.84 3.90 -7.70
N GLY A 185 4.41 2.85 -7.10
CA GLY A 185 5.80 2.44 -7.36
C GLY A 185 5.97 1.88 -8.78
N TRP A 186 5.27 0.80 -9.07
CA TRP A 186 5.21 0.16 -10.41
C TRP A 186 3.77 -0.05 -10.86
N LEU A 187 3.42 0.56 -11.99
CA LEU A 187 2.17 0.37 -12.72
C LEU A 187 2.44 -0.62 -13.86
N GLU A 188 2.09 -1.90 -13.68
CA GLU A 188 2.37 -2.97 -14.64
C GLU A 188 1.46 -2.87 -15.87
N ASP A 189 0.14 -2.96 -15.67
CA ASP A 189 -0.90 -2.89 -16.73
C ASP A 189 -2.24 -2.35 -16.15
N GLY A 190 -2.12 -1.42 -15.21
CA GLY A 190 -3.26 -0.77 -14.57
C GLY A 190 -3.56 0.61 -15.16
N THR A 191 -4.63 1.23 -14.66
CA THR A 191 -5.00 2.61 -14.99
C THR A 191 -4.92 3.52 -13.78
N VAL A 192 -4.22 4.65 -13.93
CA VAL A 192 -4.21 5.79 -12.99
C VAL A 192 -4.83 6.98 -13.70
N THR A 193 -6.02 7.44 -13.27
CA THR A 193 -6.77 8.49 -13.97
C THR A 193 -7.38 9.52 -13.02
N GLY A 194 -7.22 10.81 -13.32
CA GLY A 194 -7.79 11.86 -12.46
C GLY A 194 -7.09 11.97 -11.10
N CYS A 195 -5.85 11.49 -11.01
CA CYS A 195 -5.10 11.46 -9.76
C CYS A 195 -4.05 12.57 -9.69
N PHE A 196 -3.70 13.00 -8.48
CA PHE A 196 -2.64 13.99 -8.32
C PHE A 196 -1.82 13.82 -7.06
N ALA A 197 -0.61 14.40 -7.08
CA ALA A 197 0.24 14.56 -5.90
C ALA A 197 0.73 16.00 -5.81
N VAL A 198 0.39 16.70 -4.73
CA VAL A 198 0.79 18.10 -4.51
C VAL A 198 1.52 18.26 -3.20
N GLY A 199 2.46 19.20 -3.16
CA GLY A 199 3.33 19.36 -2.00
C GLY A 199 4.27 18.17 -1.79
N GLY A 200 4.95 18.14 -0.64
CA GLY A 200 5.86 17.06 -0.28
C GLY A 200 7.02 16.81 -1.27
N SER A 201 7.60 15.60 -1.21
CA SER A 201 8.70 15.20 -2.09
C SER A 201 8.79 13.68 -2.28
N VAL A 202 9.29 13.26 -3.45
CA VAL A 202 9.56 11.85 -3.78
C VAL A 202 11.05 11.69 -4.09
N THR A 203 11.70 10.72 -3.45
CA THR A 203 13.14 10.48 -3.56
C THR A 203 13.43 9.01 -3.88
N GLY A 204 14.26 8.74 -4.89
CA GLY A 204 14.65 7.38 -5.27
C GLY A 204 15.31 7.27 -6.64
N ALA A 205 15.32 6.07 -7.19
CA ALA A 205 15.74 5.68 -8.52
C ALA A 205 14.55 5.24 -9.36
N TYR A 206 14.52 5.55 -10.67
CA TYR A 206 13.31 5.35 -11.50
C TYR A 206 12.10 6.01 -10.82
N VAL A 207 12.25 7.31 -10.55
CA VAL A 207 11.41 8.05 -9.62
C VAL A 207 10.54 9.04 -10.38
N GLY A 208 9.24 9.00 -10.08
CA GLY A 208 8.25 9.92 -10.62
C GLY A 208 7.49 10.65 -9.51
N GLY A 209 7.04 11.88 -9.79
CA GLY A 209 6.22 12.61 -8.82
C GLY A 209 4.89 11.93 -8.48
N LEU A 210 4.33 11.10 -9.38
CA LEU A 210 3.11 10.33 -9.15
C LEU A 210 3.34 8.82 -9.31
N VAL A 211 3.99 8.40 -10.41
CA VAL A 211 4.25 6.99 -10.73
C VAL A 211 5.75 6.77 -10.96
N GLY A 212 6.36 5.79 -10.28
CA GLY A 212 7.77 5.47 -10.46
C GLY A 212 8.06 4.89 -11.85
N TRP A 213 7.54 3.70 -12.10
CA TRP A 213 7.62 3.01 -13.39
C TRP A 213 6.22 2.71 -13.91
N ASN A 214 5.92 3.18 -15.12
CA ASN A 214 4.80 2.74 -15.92
C ASN A 214 5.30 1.73 -16.95
N GLY A 215 4.93 0.45 -16.80
CA GLY A 215 5.09 -0.59 -17.81
C GLY A 215 4.05 -0.36 -18.90
N GLU A 216 3.13 -1.29 -19.11
CA GLU A 216 2.07 -1.23 -20.12
C GLU A 216 0.83 -0.41 -19.69
N GLY A 217 0.87 0.18 -18.50
CA GLY A 217 -0.24 0.91 -17.91
C GLY A 217 -0.58 2.26 -18.54
N THR A 218 -1.69 2.83 -18.08
CA THR A 218 -2.19 4.15 -18.52
C THR A 218 -2.20 5.15 -17.37
N VAL A 219 -1.53 6.29 -17.57
CA VAL A 219 -1.62 7.47 -16.70
C VAL A 219 -2.31 8.59 -17.48
N SER A 220 -3.48 9.04 -17.03
CA SER A 220 -4.24 10.06 -17.74
C SER A 220 -4.86 11.11 -16.82
N ASN A 221 -5.05 12.33 -17.34
CA ASN A 221 -5.71 13.43 -16.61
C ASN A 221 -5.14 13.66 -15.20
N SER A 222 -3.83 13.49 -15.05
CA SER A 222 -3.16 13.41 -13.75
C SER A 222 -2.03 14.43 -13.63
N TYR A 223 -1.63 14.80 -12.42
CA TYR A 223 -0.55 15.77 -12.25
C TYR A 223 0.25 15.63 -10.96
N ALA A 224 1.47 16.17 -10.97
CA ALA A 224 2.33 16.23 -9.78
C ALA A 224 3.03 17.59 -9.64
N THR A 225 3.07 18.14 -8.43
CA THR A 225 3.73 19.44 -8.16
C THR A 225 4.79 19.39 -7.06
N GLY A 226 4.90 18.26 -6.34
CA GLY A 226 5.96 18.01 -5.35
C GLY A 226 7.36 17.88 -5.98
N ALA A 227 8.40 18.06 -5.16
CA ALA A 227 9.78 17.91 -5.63
C ALA A 227 10.11 16.43 -5.90
N VAL A 228 10.88 16.17 -6.96
CA VAL A 228 11.36 14.82 -7.31
C VAL A 228 12.89 14.82 -7.24
N ASN A 229 13.45 13.98 -6.38
CA ASN A 229 14.89 13.90 -6.13
C ASN A 229 15.43 12.54 -6.59
N GLY A 230 16.22 12.53 -7.67
CA GLY A 230 16.92 11.34 -8.12
C GLY A 230 18.05 10.92 -7.16
N ARG A 231 18.21 9.63 -6.90
CA ARG A 231 19.32 9.06 -6.12
C ARG A 231 20.21 8.19 -6.98
N GLY A 232 21.49 8.57 -7.10
CA GLY A 232 22.59 7.79 -7.67
C GLY A 232 22.97 8.22 -9.09
N ARG A 233 23.68 7.39 -9.88
CA ARG A 233 24.23 7.77 -11.19
C ARG A 233 23.48 7.23 -12.43
N ASN A 234 22.57 6.26 -12.31
CA ASN A 234 21.88 5.61 -13.42
C ASN A 234 20.37 5.55 -13.19
N HIS A 235 19.72 6.70 -13.08
CA HIS A 235 18.31 6.76 -12.68
C HIS A 235 17.52 7.65 -13.62
N LEU A 236 16.36 7.15 -14.02
CA LEU A 236 15.36 7.93 -14.73
C LEU A 236 14.56 8.72 -13.69
N VAL A 237 14.44 10.01 -13.89
CA VAL A 237 13.75 10.94 -12.99
C VAL A 237 12.78 11.74 -13.83
N GLY A 238 11.50 11.70 -13.48
CA GLY A 238 10.47 12.42 -14.20
C GLY A 238 9.52 13.15 -13.26
N GLY A 239 9.07 14.33 -13.66
CA GLY A 239 8.18 15.14 -12.82
C GLY A 239 6.85 14.44 -12.50
N LEU A 240 6.34 13.58 -13.39
CA LEU A 240 5.11 12.82 -13.21
C LEU A 240 5.36 11.30 -13.16
N VAL A 241 5.96 10.78 -14.23
CA VAL A 241 6.33 9.37 -14.39
C VAL A 241 7.85 9.27 -14.50
N GLY A 242 8.49 8.42 -13.69
CA GLY A 242 9.95 8.27 -13.70
C GLY A 242 10.47 7.54 -14.94
N TRP A 243 9.89 6.38 -15.24
CA TRP A 243 10.15 5.61 -16.45
C TRP A 243 8.82 5.15 -17.06
N ASN A 244 8.63 5.37 -18.36
CA ASN A 244 7.47 4.89 -19.11
C ASN A 244 7.95 3.90 -20.19
N ASP A 245 7.59 2.64 -20.07
CA ASP A 245 8.04 1.51 -20.88
C ASP A 245 6.84 0.80 -21.52
N GLU A 246 6.52 1.17 -22.75
CA GLU A 246 5.33 0.69 -23.50
C GLU A 246 3.96 1.24 -23.04
N GLY A 247 3.91 1.94 -21.91
CA GLY A 247 2.69 2.55 -21.37
C GLY A 247 2.29 3.89 -21.99
N THR A 248 1.10 4.38 -21.63
CA THR A 248 0.54 5.64 -22.13
C THR A 248 0.49 6.71 -21.04
N VAL A 249 1.00 7.91 -21.34
CA VAL A 249 0.79 9.12 -20.52
C VAL A 249 0.09 10.18 -21.34
N SER A 250 -1.08 10.65 -20.90
CA SER A 250 -1.88 11.63 -21.68
C SER A 250 -2.58 12.67 -20.79
N ASN A 251 -2.83 13.87 -21.33
CA ASN A 251 -3.55 14.96 -20.64
C ASN A 251 -3.04 15.26 -19.22
N SER A 252 -1.73 15.15 -19.01
CA SER A 252 -1.12 15.18 -17.68
C SER A 252 0.05 16.15 -17.65
N TYR A 253 0.38 16.69 -16.46
CA TYR A 253 1.48 17.65 -16.32
C TYR A 253 2.24 17.47 -15.00
N ALA A 254 3.45 18.01 -14.96
CA ALA A 254 4.20 18.16 -13.72
C ALA A 254 4.75 19.59 -13.60
N ALA A 255 4.81 20.12 -12.39
CA ALA A 255 5.31 21.47 -12.12
C ALA A 255 6.35 21.54 -10.99
N GLY A 256 6.64 20.42 -10.33
CA GLY A 256 7.63 20.34 -9.26
C GLY A 256 9.07 20.44 -9.77
N ALA A 257 9.99 20.82 -8.89
CA ALA A 257 11.41 20.79 -9.19
C ALA A 257 11.90 19.34 -9.33
N VAL A 258 12.80 19.10 -10.29
CA VAL A 258 13.36 17.78 -10.59
C VAL A 258 14.88 17.88 -10.49
N TYR A 259 15.49 17.08 -9.62
CA TYR A 259 16.92 17.10 -9.30
C TYR A 259 17.61 15.77 -9.61
#